data_AF-A0A7S3YIX6-F1
#
_entry.id   AF-A0A7S3YIX6-F1
#
_cell.length_a   1.000
_cell.length_b   1.000
_cell.length_c   1.000
_cell.angle_alpha   90.00
_cell.angle_beta   90.00
_cell.angle_gamma   90.00
#
_symmetry.space_group_name_H-M   'P 1'
#
loop_
_entity.id
_entity.type
_entity.pdbx_description
1 polymer ?
#
loop_
_entity_poly.entity_id
_entity_poly.type
_entity_poly.pdbx_seq_one_letter_code
_entity_poly.pdbx_strand_id
1 'polypeptide(L)'
;YQLGCYGFPPMGRLDASLIPARFLASTAHLIAASMVYSSKDDNIRSSLPSDYTNSEYESKDSELTAAITLVVLCLGFQLLSMFSGYTLFLPRINTSHIFANSIGAILTCWFILDSWHVIAQPRPHSQFHFHSLHTTPVVL
;
A
#
# COMPACT_ATOMS: atom_id res chain seq x y z
N TYR A 1 34.08 -11.80 -39.74
CA TYR A 1 34.53 -10.40 -39.95
C TYR A 1 33.29 -9.54 -40.13
N GLN A 2 32.96 -8.77 -39.07
CA GLN A 2 32.22 -7.49 -39.06
C GLN A 2 30.78 -7.45 -39.62
N LEU A 3 29.82 -6.68 -39.09
CA LEU A 3 29.52 -6.01 -37.81
C LEU A 3 28.17 -5.31 -38.04
N GLY A 4 27.31 -5.25 -37.02
CA GLY A 4 26.40 -4.11 -36.84
C GLY A 4 25.07 -4.12 -37.58
N CYS A 5 24.06 -4.75 -36.98
CA CYS A 5 22.68 -4.25 -36.99
C CYS A 5 22.05 -4.60 -35.65
N TYR A 6 22.54 -3.98 -34.57
CA TYR A 6 21.74 -3.84 -33.35
C TYR A 6 20.59 -2.92 -33.72
N GLY A 7 19.50 -3.52 -34.21
CA GLY A 7 18.24 -2.87 -34.46
C GLY A 7 17.76 -2.27 -33.16
N PHE A 8 17.99 -0.96 -33.00
CA PHE A 8 17.27 -0.15 -32.05
C PHE A 8 15.77 -0.39 -32.33
N PRO A 9 14.99 -0.91 -31.37
CA PRO A 9 13.58 -1.18 -31.62
C PRO A 9 12.90 0.14 -32.00
N PRO A 10 11.90 0.13 -32.91
CA PRO A 10 11.21 1.35 -33.32
C PRO A 10 10.68 2.07 -32.08
N MET A 11 11.14 3.30 -31.92
CA MET A 11 10.96 4.23 -30.81
C MET A 11 9.51 4.76 -30.76
N GLY A 12 8.53 3.86 -30.86
CA GLY A 12 7.09 4.17 -30.92
C GLY A 12 6.16 3.08 -30.35
N ARG A 13 6.67 1.92 -29.92
CA ARG A 13 5.85 0.90 -29.21
C ARG A 13 5.81 1.08 -27.69
N LEU A 14 6.80 1.74 -27.11
CA LEU A 14 6.87 1.92 -25.66
C LEU A 14 5.78 2.88 -25.17
N ASP A 15 5.51 3.96 -25.91
CA ASP A 15 4.56 5.01 -25.48
C ASP A 15 3.11 4.51 -25.43
N ALA A 16 2.72 3.64 -26.36
CA ALA A 16 1.37 3.07 -26.40
C ALA A 16 1.06 2.15 -25.21
N SER A 17 2.08 1.48 -24.65
CA SER A 17 1.91 0.62 -23.48
C SER A 17 2.19 1.34 -22.15
N LEU A 18 2.99 2.41 -22.18
CA LEU A 18 3.40 3.12 -20.96
C LEU A 18 2.23 3.85 -20.31
N ILE A 19 1.37 4.46 -21.13
CA ILE A 19 0.22 5.25 -20.67
C ILE A 19 -0.76 4.40 -19.86
N PRO A 20 -1.30 3.29 -20.40
CA PRO A 20 -2.22 2.43 -19.64
C PRO A 20 -1.53 1.74 -18.46
N ALA A 21 -0.26 1.36 -18.56
CA ALA A 21 0.47 0.76 -17.45
C ALA A 21 0.61 1.73 -16.26
N ARG A 22 0.88 3.01 -16.53
CA ARG A 22 1.00 4.04 -15.50
C ARG A 22 -0.33 4.34 -14.83
N PHE A 23 -1.40 4.41 -15.62
CA PHE A 23 -2.77 4.53 -15.08
C PHE A 23 -3.07 3.40 -14.11
N LEU A 24 -2.84 2.15 -14.56
CA LEU A 24 -3.09 0.96 -13.76
C LEU A 24 -2.28 0.97 -12.46
N ALA A 25 -0.99 1.35 -12.52
CA ALA A 25 -0.12 1.41 -11.35
C ALA A 25 -0.59 2.44 -10.31
N SER A 26 -0.96 3.64 -10.76
CA SER A 26 -1.47 4.68 -9.84
C SER A 26 -2.86 4.34 -9.29
N THR A 27 -3.73 3.70 -10.08
CA THR A 27 -5.02 3.19 -9.59
C THR A 27 -4.84 2.07 -8.59
N ALA A 28 -3.92 1.12 -8.84
CA ALA A 28 -3.62 0.04 -7.90
C ALA A 28 -3.10 0.58 -6.56
N HIS A 29 -2.25 1.61 -6.59
CA HIS A 29 -1.76 2.26 -5.39
C HIS A 29 -2.86 3.01 -4.65
N LEU A 30 -3.79 3.67 -5.36
CA LEU A 30 -4.97 4.29 -4.73
C LEU A 30 -5.83 3.26 -3.99
N ILE A 31 -6.03 2.08 -4.58
CA ILE A 31 -6.77 0.98 -3.93
C ILE A 31 -6.02 0.51 -2.68
N ALA A 32 -4.70 0.35 -2.75
CA ALA A 32 -3.89 -0.02 -1.59
C ALA A 32 -3.97 1.02 -0.45
N ALA A 33 -3.92 2.32 -0.78
CA ALA A 33 -4.08 3.39 0.20
C ALA A 33 -5.48 3.39 0.84
N SER A 34 -6.52 3.09 0.05
CA SER A 34 -7.89 2.94 0.57
C SER A 34 -8.03 1.75 1.51
N MET A 35 -7.36 0.63 1.20
CA MET A 35 -7.35 -0.55 2.08
C MET A 35 -6.68 -0.24 3.42
N VAL A 36 -5.56 0.49 3.39
CA VAL A 36 -4.89 0.96 4.61
C VAL A 36 -5.82 1.81 5.46
N TYR A 37 -6.59 2.72 4.85
CA TYR A 37 -7.57 3.54 5.56
C TYR A 37 -8.63 2.70 6.28
N SER A 38 -9.19 1.69 5.62
CA SER A 38 -10.18 0.80 6.24
C SER A 38 -9.60 -0.03 7.40
N SER A 39 -8.31 -0.36 7.35
CA SER A 39 -7.63 -1.12 8.41
C SER A 39 -7.05 -0.26 9.54
N LYS A 40 -7.14 1.07 9.46
CA LYS A 40 -6.41 1.96 10.38
C LYS A 40 -6.82 1.74 11.84
N ASP A 41 -8.11 1.54 12.10
CA ASP A 41 -8.64 1.48 13.46
C ASP A 41 -8.14 0.21 14.17
N ASP A 42 -8.09 -0.90 13.46
CA ASP A 42 -7.54 -2.16 13.95
C ASP A 42 -6.02 -2.07 14.18
N ASN A 43 -5.30 -1.41 13.27
CA ASN A 43 -3.85 -1.20 13.38
C ASN A 43 -3.48 -0.26 14.55
N ILE A 44 -4.28 0.76 14.81
CA ILE A 44 -4.09 1.66 15.97
C ILE A 44 -4.32 0.84 17.24
N ARG A 45 -5.44 0.14 17.35
CA ARG A 45 -5.77 -0.66 18.54
C ARG A 45 -4.76 -1.76 18.84
N SER A 46 -4.14 -2.36 17.81
CA SER A 46 -3.09 -3.36 17.99
C SER A 46 -1.75 -2.76 18.43
N SER A 47 -1.48 -1.51 18.04
CA SER A 47 -0.21 -0.82 18.33
C SER A 47 -0.19 -0.15 19.70
N LEU A 48 -1.34 -0.02 20.37
CA LEU A 48 -1.43 0.53 21.73
C LEU A 48 -1.40 -0.58 22.80
N PRO A 49 -0.75 -0.34 23.96
CA PRO A 49 -0.79 -1.24 25.10
C PRO A 49 -2.19 -1.35 25.69
N SER A 50 -2.46 -2.43 26.42
CA SER A 50 -3.79 -2.75 26.98
C SER A 50 -4.36 -1.66 27.91
N ASP A 51 -3.48 -0.85 28.52
CA ASP A 51 -3.82 0.33 29.33
C ASP A 51 -3.51 1.61 28.52
N TYR A 52 -4.37 1.94 27.56
CA TYR A 52 -4.22 3.17 26.77
C TYR A 52 -5.15 4.28 27.27
N THR A 53 -4.65 5.52 27.20
CA THR A 53 -5.46 6.72 27.44
C THR A 53 -6.10 7.21 26.14
N ASN A 54 -7.30 7.81 26.21
CA ASN A 54 -7.99 8.32 25.03
C ASN A 54 -7.14 9.35 24.24
N SER A 55 -6.31 10.14 24.93
CA SER A 55 -5.41 11.10 24.30
C SER A 55 -4.34 10.47 23.41
N GLU A 56 -3.87 9.27 23.77
CA GLU A 56 -2.82 8.58 23.02
C GLU A 56 -3.37 7.95 21.73
N TYR A 57 -4.61 7.47 21.79
CA TYR A 57 -5.37 7.02 20.62
C TYR A 57 -5.61 8.16 19.63
N GLU A 58 -6.12 9.30 20.09
CA GLU A 58 -6.43 10.46 19.24
C GLU A 58 -5.18 11.03 18.56
N SER A 59 -4.04 11.06 19.27
CA SER A 59 -2.77 11.50 18.69
C SER A 59 -2.36 10.60 17.52
N LYS A 60 -2.47 9.27 17.68
CA LYS A 60 -2.07 8.32 16.63
C LYS A 60 -3.05 8.28 15.46
N ASP A 61 -4.35 8.43 15.74
CA ASP A 61 -5.36 8.55 14.70
C ASP A 61 -5.18 9.80 13.84
N SER A 62 -4.85 10.93 14.46
CA SER A 62 -4.61 12.19 13.73
C SER A 62 -3.37 12.10 12.82
N GLU A 63 -2.30 11.48 13.30
CA GLU A 63 -1.05 11.28 12.55
C GLU A 63 -1.28 10.38 11.32
N LEU A 64 -1.94 9.24 11.52
CA LEU A 64 -2.28 8.31 10.42
C LEU A 64 -3.26 8.91 9.43
N THR A 65 -4.29 9.61 9.92
CA THR A 65 -5.27 10.25 9.06
C THR A 65 -4.63 11.36 8.22
N ALA A 66 -3.71 12.14 8.78
CA ALA A 66 -2.96 13.15 8.03
C ALA A 66 -2.07 12.51 6.94
N ALA A 67 -1.36 11.42 7.27
CA ALA A 67 -0.53 10.70 6.32
C ALA A 67 -1.33 10.11 5.15
N ILE A 68 -2.45 9.43 5.44
CA ILE A 68 -3.33 8.86 4.42
C ILE A 68 -3.94 9.96 3.54
N THR A 69 -4.36 11.08 4.13
CA THR A 69 -4.88 12.23 3.39
C THR A 69 -3.85 12.77 2.40
N LEU A 70 -2.59 12.91 2.82
CA LEU A 70 -1.51 13.36 1.94
C LEU A 70 -1.29 12.39 0.77
N VAL A 71 -1.33 11.08 1.02
CA VAL A 71 -1.19 10.05 -0.01
C VAL A 71 -2.34 10.11 -1.01
N VAL A 72 -3.59 10.21 -0.54
CA VAL A 72 -4.77 10.31 -1.40
C VAL A 72 -4.75 11.59 -2.23
N LEU A 73 -4.36 12.73 -1.67
CA LEU A 73 -4.23 13.99 -2.42
C LEU A 73 -3.13 13.91 -3.49
N CYS A 74 -1.99 13.32 -3.14
CA CYS A 74 -0.89 13.12 -4.07
C CYS A 74 -1.33 12.23 -5.24
N LEU A 75 -1.97 11.09 -4.97
CA LEU A 75 -2.51 10.17 -5.98
C LEU A 75 -3.66 10.77 -6.78
N GLY A 76 -4.52 11.58 -6.15
CA GLY A 76 -5.58 12.32 -6.83
C GLY A 76 -5.03 13.33 -7.83
N PHE A 77 -4.05 14.14 -7.41
CA PHE A 77 -3.34 15.04 -8.31
C PHE A 77 -2.64 14.28 -9.44
N GLN A 78 -2.09 13.10 -9.13
CA GLN A 78 -1.45 12.20 -10.08
C GLN A 78 -2.42 11.78 -11.20
N LEU A 79 -3.62 11.34 -10.84
CA LEU A 79 -4.67 10.94 -11.78
C LEU A 79 -5.18 12.14 -12.60
N LEU A 80 -5.42 13.29 -11.95
CA LEU A 80 -5.85 14.51 -12.64
C LEU A 80 -4.81 15.01 -13.65
N SER A 81 -3.53 14.93 -13.31
CA SER A 81 -2.43 15.27 -14.23
C SER A 81 -2.44 14.38 -15.47
N MET A 82 -2.76 13.09 -15.29
CA MET A 82 -2.86 12.12 -16.37
C MET A 82 -4.05 12.42 -17.30
N PHE A 83 -5.23 12.73 -16.74
CA PHE A 83 -6.42 13.13 -17.51
C PHE A 83 -6.25 14.45 -18.25
N SER A 84 -5.51 15.40 -17.66
CA SER A 84 -5.28 16.70 -18.26
C SER A 84 -4.23 16.69 -19.38
N GLY A 85 -3.52 15.58 -19.61
CA GLY A 85 -2.55 15.42 -20.70
C GLY A 85 -1.21 16.17 -20.50
N TYR A 86 -1.06 16.99 -19.46
CA TYR A 86 0.18 17.74 -19.18
C TYR A 86 1.41 16.83 -18.96
N THR A 87 1.22 15.65 -18.39
CA THR A 87 2.30 14.70 -18.08
C THR A 87 2.79 13.90 -19.28
N LEU A 88 2.07 13.93 -20.40
CA LEU A 88 2.41 13.19 -21.63
C LEU A 88 3.44 13.93 -22.50
N PHE A 89 3.53 15.27 -22.37
CA PHE A 89 4.39 16.11 -23.20
C PHE A 89 5.64 16.61 -22.47
N LEU A 90 5.73 16.42 -21.15
CA LEU A 90 6.87 16.87 -20.32
C LEU A 90 7.56 15.68 -19.63
N PRO A 91 8.66 15.16 -20.21
CA PRO A 91 9.40 14.01 -19.66
C PRO A 91 9.83 14.19 -18.21
N ARG A 92 10.13 15.43 -17.79
CA ARG A 92 10.55 15.76 -16.42
C ARG A 92 9.47 15.50 -15.37
N ILE A 93 8.20 15.74 -15.71
CA ILE A 93 7.08 15.49 -14.78
C ILE A 93 6.76 13.99 -14.74
N ASN A 94 6.97 13.27 -15.86
CA ASN A 94 6.82 11.83 -15.91
C ASN A 94 7.79 11.10 -14.96
N THR A 95 9.08 11.47 -14.96
CA THR A 95 10.06 10.86 -14.06
C THR A 95 9.73 11.15 -12.60
N SER A 96 9.40 12.40 -12.24
CA SER A 96 9.06 12.75 -10.85
C SER A 96 7.86 11.98 -10.32
N HIS A 97 6.86 11.73 -11.18
CA HIS A 97 5.71 10.90 -10.84
C HIS A 97 6.09 9.43 -10.62
N ILE A 98 6.94 8.85 -11.46
CA ILE A 98 7.37 7.45 -11.28
C ILE A 98 8.12 7.30 -9.95
N PHE A 99 9.00 8.26 -9.64
CA PHE A 99 9.69 8.31 -8.35
C PHE A 99 8.73 8.44 -7.17
N ALA A 100 7.79 9.39 -7.21
CA ALA A 100 6.81 9.60 -6.14
C ALA A 100 5.94 8.36 -5.90
N ASN A 101 5.43 7.74 -6.97
CA ASN A 101 4.62 6.53 -6.90
C ASN A 101 5.43 5.34 -6.35
N SER A 102 6.70 5.20 -6.74
CA SER A 102 7.57 4.13 -6.22
C SER A 102 7.87 4.29 -4.74
N ILE A 103 8.21 5.51 -4.31
CA ILE A 103 8.46 5.82 -2.90
C ILE A 103 7.21 5.58 -2.08
N GLY A 104 6.06 6.09 -2.52
CA GLY A 104 4.80 5.86 -1.83
C GLY A 104 4.44 4.38 -1.76
N ALA A 105 4.68 3.60 -2.81
CA ALA A 105 4.37 2.17 -2.81
C ALA A 105 5.25 1.41 -1.82
N ILE A 106 6.54 1.76 -1.76
CA ILE A 106 7.47 1.20 -0.78
C ILE A 106 7.03 1.54 0.65
N LEU A 107 6.66 2.80 0.92
CA LEU A 107 6.19 3.23 2.24
C LEU A 107 4.88 2.53 2.63
N THR A 108 3.93 2.39 1.71
CA THR A 108 2.68 1.65 1.94
C THR A 108 2.95 0.18 2.23
N CYS A 109 3.84 -0.48 1.46
CA CYS A 109 4.25 -1.85 1.74
C CYS A 109 4.93 -1.99 3.10
N TRP A 110 5.82 -1.07 3.45
CA TRP A 110 6.51 -1.08 4.74
C TRP A 110 5.51 -0.95 5.90
N PHE A 111 4.54 -0.03 5.79
CA PHE A 111 3.47 0.14 6.77
C PHE A 111 2.62 -1.12 6.96
N ILE A 112 2.23 -1.79 5.87
CA ILE A 112 1.46 -3.04 5.91
C ILE A 112 2.26 -4.15 6.60
N LEU A 113 3.56 -4.24 6.33
CA LEU A 113 4.42 -5.26 6.96
C LEU A 113 4.61 -5.00 8.45
N ASP A 114 4.77 -3.74 8.87
CA ASP A 114 4.87 -3.38 10.29
C ASP A 114 3.61 -3.77 11.06
N SER A 115 2.43 -3.49 10.47
CA SER A 115 1.12 -3.89 10.98
C SER A 115 1.01 -5.42 11.21
N TRP A 116 1.60 -6.24 10.34
CA TRP A 116 1.58 -7.70 10.47
C TRP A 116 2.45 -8.21 11.63
N HIS A 117 3.60 -7.59 11.89
CA HIS A 117 4.50 -8.02 12.97
C HIS A 117 3.87 -7.87 14.35
N VAL A 118 3.00 -6.86 14.52
CA VAL A 118 2.25 -6.64 15.77
C VAL A 118 1.24 -7.76 16.02
N ILE A 119 0.58 -8.27 14.98
CA ILE A 119 -0.42 -9.35 15.08
C ILE A 119 0.24 -10.72 15.23
N ALA A 120 1.41 -10.93 14.62
CA ALA A 120 2.14 -12.20 14.66
C ALA A 120 2.90 -12.44 15.99
N GLN A 121 2.94 -11.46 16.90
CA GLN A 121 3.50 -11.70 18.24
C GLN A 121 2.56 -12.62 19.02
N PRO A 122 3.01 -13.82 19.45
CA PRO A 122 2.19 -14.68 20.30
C PRO A 122 1.99 -13.98 21.64
N ARG A 123 0.74 -13.67 22.01
CA ARG A 123 0.38 -13.12 23.33
C ARG A 123 1.14 -13.88 24.43
N PRO A 124 2.00 -13.23 25.24
CA PRO A 124 2.71 -13.91 26.30
C PRO A 124 1.86 -13.92 27.57
N HIS A 125 0.85 -14.78 27.63
CA HIS A 125 0.29 -15.25 28.90
C HIS A 125 -0.52 -16.54 28.71
N SER A 126 0.14 -17.65 29.07
CA SER A 126 -0.40 -18.82 29.76
C SER A 126 -1.80 -19.35 29.38
N GLN A 127 -1.78 -20.63 28.96
CA GLN A 127 -2.91 -21.58 28.91
C GLN A 127 -3.77 -21.57 27.64
N PHE A 128 -3.21 -22.16 26.57
CA PHE A 128 -4.01 -23.03 25.72
C PHE A 128 -4.45 -24.25 26.56
N HIS A 129 -5.49 -24.08 27.37
CA HIS A 129 -6.27 -25.21 27.89
C HIS A 129 -7.04 -25.76 26.68
N PHE A 130 -6.44 -26.73 25.98
CA PHE A 130 -7.18 -27.62 25.09
C PHE A 130 -8.20 -28.34 25.96
N HIS A 131 -9.43 -27.81 26.04
CA HIS A 131 -10.56 -28.63 26.43
C HIS A 131 -10.73 -29.62 25.27
N SER A 132 -10.17 -30.82 25.47
CA SER A 132 -10.32 -31.97 24.59
C SER A 132 -11.77 -32.06 24.12
N LEU A 133 -11.98 -32.03 22.81
CA LEU A 133 -13.25 -32.45 22.23
C LEU A 133 -13.53 -33.85 22.76
N HIS A 134 -14.49 -33.94 23.67
CA HIS A 134 -15.06 -35.18 24.13
C HIS A 134 -15.68 -35.88 22.91
N THR A 135 -14.99 -36.91 22.42
CA THR A 135 -15.52 -37.89 21.48
C THR A 135 -16.75 -38.53 22.11
N THR A 136 -17.95 -38.09 21.72
CA THR A 136 -19.14 -38.92 21.86
C THR A 136 -19.14 -39.94 20.71
N PRO A 137 -19.10 -41.26 20.99
CA PRO A 137 -19.41 -42.23 19.96
C PRO A 137 -20.91 -42.16 19.64
N VAL A 138 -21.23 -42.00 18.35
CA VAL A 138 -22.58 -42.19 17.82
C VAL A 138 -22.92 -43.66 17.98
N VAL A 139 -23.88 -43.96 18.86
CA VAL A 139 -24.58 -45.25 18.89
C VAL A 139 -25.80 -45.09 18.01
N LEU A 140 -25.78 -45.74 16.84
CA LEU A 140 -26.95 -46.22 16.09
C LEU A 140 -26.56 -47.52 15.40
#